data_AF-B6IMP4-F1
#
_entry.id   AF-B6IMP4-F1
#
_cell.length_a   1.000
_cell.length_b   1.000
_cell.length_c   1.000
_cell.angle_alpha   90.00
_cell.angle_beta   90.00
_cell.angle_gamma   90.00
#
_symmetry.space_group_name_H-M   'P 1'
#
loop_
_entity.id
_entity.type
_entity.pdbx_description
1 polymer ?
#
loop_
_entity_poly.entity_id
_entity_poly.type
_entity_poly.pdbx_seq_one_letter_code
_entity_poly.pdbx_strand_id
1 'polypeptide(L)'
;MAKPLKIGIAGLGTVGGGVLQILRRNADLLETRCGRPVVVTAVSARSRGKDRGADLSGLRWYDDAAALAHDPEVDVVCELIGGSDGVAKALVETALANGRHVVTANKALLARHGTALALAAESRGLTLAYEAAVAGGIPVIKGLREGLAANRVREVHGILNGTCNYILTEMRTTGRDFADVLADAQRLGYAEADPGFDIDGVDAAHKLAILTAVAFGCQVDFDAVHVEGIRHISSLDIQYADELGYRIRLLAIGRRTERGIEQRVHPCMVPVGSPIGATDGVFNAVVADGDFVDKVVLVGRGAGAGPTASAVVADLLDIAQGRRTPTFGVPAERLVPLPASPIDSRRGRYYLRLMVVDRPGVIADVAALLRDHNVSMEAFLQRGRAPGEAVPVVLTTHETDEAAMQRALAQIGALDTVLEPPRLIRIEDF
;
A
#
# COMPACT_ATOMS: atom_id res chain seq x y z
N MET A 1 40.10 10.15 -9.23
CA MET A 1 38.62 10.12 -9.25
C MET A 1 38.18 8.74 -8.80
N ALA A 2 37.17 8.64 -7.93
CA ALA A 2 36.64 7.35 -7.50
C ALA A 2 36.02 6.60 -8.70
N LYS A 3 36.10 5.26 -8.70
CA LYS A 3 35.47 4.42 -9.74
C LYS A 3 33.98 4.78 -9.84
N PRO A 4 33.39 5.10 -11.00
CA PRO A 4 31.94 5.33 -11.10
C PRO A 4 31.12 4.10 -10.73
N LEU A 5 29.92 4.28 -10.16
CA LEU A 5 28.92 3.21 -10.04
C LEU A 5 28.12 3.15 -11.34
N LYS A 6 28.20 2.03 -12.06
CA LYS A 6 27.57 1.86 -13.38
C LYS A 6 26.23 1.16 -13.26
N ILE A 7 25.19 1.75 -13.83
CA ILE A 7 23.80 1.29 -13.71
C ILE A 7 23.29 0.78 -15.06
N GLY A 8 22.54 -0.32 -15.02
CA GLY A 8 21.69 -0.79 -16.11
C GLY A 8 20.21 -0.61 -15.73
N ILE A 9 19.41 0.07 -16.57
CA ILE A 9 17.98 0.30 -16.29
C ILE A 9 17.11 -0.53 -17.24
N ALA A 10 16.31 -1.44 -16.70
CA ALA A 10 15.30 -2.16 -17.46
C ALA A 10 13.90 -1.62 -17.12
N GLY A 11 13.20 -1.09 -18.12
CA GLY A 11 11.94 -0.38 -17.93
C GLY A 11 12.13 1.13 -18.00
N LEU A 12 11.99 1.69 -19.20
CA LEU A 12 12.09 3.12 -19.46
C LEU A 12 10.73 3.80 -19.63
N GLY A 13 9.77 3.44 -18.77
CA GLY A 13 8.47 4.11 -18.67
C GLY A 13 8.56 5.41 -17.87
N THR A 14 7.45 5.80 -17.24
CA THR A 14 7.33 7.01 -16.41
C THR A 14 8.40 7.09 -15.32
N VAL A 15 8.64 5.99 -14.59
CA VAL A 15 9.64 5.95 -13.50
C VAL A 15 11.06 5.93 -14.07
N GLY A 16 11.36 5.06 -15.04
CA GLY A 16 12.70 4.97 -15.63
C GLY A 16 13.16 6.26 -16.30
N GLY A 17 12.27 6.98 -16.98
CA GLY A 17 12.54 8.32 -17.49
C GLY A 17 12.84 9.33 -16.38
N GLY A 18 12.07 9.28 -15.28
CA GLY A 18 12.32 10.10 -14.09
C GLY A 18 13.70 9.83 -13.46
N VAL A 19 14.14 8.56 -13.41
CA VAL A 19 15.47 8.18 -12.88
C VAL A 19 16.57 8.79 -13.75
N LEU A 20 16.48 8.65 -15.07
CA LEU A 20 17.43 9.26 -16.01
C LEU A 20 17.51 10.79 -15.82
N GLN A 21 16.35 11.43 -15.67
CA GLN A 21 16.27 12.87 -15.46
C GLN A 21 16.94 13.32 -14.16
N ILE A 22 16.67 12.63 -13.04
CA ILE A 22 17.26 12.95 -11.73
C ILE A 22 18.78 12.74 -11.76
N LEU A 23 19.25 11.60 -12.27
CA LEU A 23 20.68 11.29 -12.35
C LEU A 23 21.44 12.32 -13.20
N ARG A 24 20.86 12.75 -14.33
CA ARG A 24 21.45 13.78 -15.18
C ARG A 24 21.42 15.17 -14.53
N ARG A 25 20.28 15.59 -13.99
CA ARG A 25 20.09 16.96 -13.47
C ARG A 25 20.88 17.21 -12.19
N ASN A 26 21.03 16.18 -11.36
CA ASN A 26 21.63 16.30 -10.04
C ASN A 26 23.01 15.63 -9.94
N ALA A 27 23.69 15.33 -11.06
CA ALA A 27 24.93 14.57 -11.09
C ALA A 27 25.97 15.07 -10.04
N ASP A 28 26.26 16.37 -10.01
CA ASP A 28 27.23 16.97 -9.09
C ASP A 28 26.81 16.82 -7.62
N LEU A 29 25.52 17.01 -7.32
CA LEU A 29 24.96 16.81 -5.98
C LEU A 29 25.07 15.35 -5.54
N LEU A 30 24.74 14.42 -6.44
CA LEU A 30 24.77 12.99 -6.17
C LEU A 30 26.22 12.53 -5.94
N GLU A 31 27.16 12.96 -6.79
CA GLU A 31 28.58 12.66 -6.64
C GLU A 31 29.12 13.22 -5.32
N THR A 32 28.76 14.46 -4.96
CA THR A 32 29.14 15.06 -3.66
C THR A 32 28.62 14.22 -2.49
N ARG A 33 27.40 13.68 -2.59
CA ARG A 33 26.79 12.88 -1.51
C ARG A 33 27.38 11.48 -1.39
N CYS A 34 27.70 10.80 -2.50
CA CYS A 34 28.18 9.41 -2.47
C CYS A 34 29.68 9.23 -2.68
N GLY A 35 30.42 10.31 -2.98
CA GLY A 35 31.87 10.29 -3.16
C GLY A 35 32.34 9.64 -4.46
N ARG A 36 31.42 9.34 -5.39
CA ARG A 36 31.72 8.78 -6.72
C ARG A 36 30.64 9.14 -7.74
N PRO A 37 30.95 9.20 -9.05
CA PRO A 37 29.92 9.36 -10.07
C PRO A 37 28.95 8.17 -10.10
N VAL A 38 27.67 8.44 -10.35
CA VAL A 38 26.63 7.42 -10.54
C VAL A 38 26.11 7.55 -11.97
N VAL A 39 26.41 6.58 -12.83
CA VAL A 39 26.26 6.72 -14.29
C VAL A 39 25.43 5.58 -14.88
N VAL A 40 24.46 5.91 -15.72
CA VAL A 40 23.74 4.91 -16.51
C VAL A 40 24.58 4.53 -17.70
N THR A 41 24.75 3.23 -17.94
CA THR A 41 25.59 2.72 -19.05
C THR A 41 24.83 1.78 -19.98
N ALA A 42 23.75 1.17 -19.48
CA ALA A 42 22.93 0.23 -20.24
C ALA A 42 21.44 0.48 -19.96
N VAL A 43 20.61 0.23 -20.97
CA VAL A 43 19.16 0.32 -20.84
C VAL A 43 18.45 -0.80 -21.61
N SER A 44 17.26 -1.17 -21.14
CA SER A 44 16.35 -2.09 -21.82
C SER A 44 14.91 -1.60 -21.75
N ALA A 45 14.20 -1.63 -22.88
CA ALA A 45 12.77 -1.36 -22.94
C ALA A 45 12.17 -1.94 -24.24
N ARG A 46 10.83 -2.04 -24.29
CA ARG A 46 10.11 -2.55 -25.47
C ARG A 46 10.25 -1.69 -26.74
N SER A 47 10.47 -0.38 -26.60
CA SER A 47 10.51 0.55 -27.73
C SER A 47 11.72 1.46 -27.68
N ARG A 48 12.59 1.39 -28.69
CA ARG A 48 13.77 2.27 -28.84
C ARG A 48 13.39 3.72 -29.11
N GLY A 49 12.49 3.94 -30.07
CA GLY A 49 12.18 5.28 -30.61
C GLY A 49 11.22 6.13 -29.79
N LYS A 50 10.64 5.62 -28.68
CA LYS A 50 9.76 6.42 -27.82
C LYS A 50 10.56 7.53 -27.13
N ASP A 51 10.15 8.78 -27.32
CA ASP A 51 10.73 9.92 -26.59
C ASP A 51 10.46 9.78 -25.08
N ARG A 52 11.50 10.02 -24.30
CA ARG A 52 11.56 9.88 -22.84
C ARG A 52 12.06 11.14 -22.15
N GLY A 53 12.29 12.23 -22.90
CA GLY A 53 12.87 13.45 -22.38
C GLY A 53 14.32 13.30 -21.90
N ALA A 54 15.02 12.24 -22.36
CA ALA A 54 16.40 11.94 -22.01
C ALA A 54 17.18 11.52 -23.26
N ASP A 55 18.42 11.99 -23.35
CA ASP A 55 19.36 11.54 -24.37
C ASP A 55 19.88 10.15 -23.99
N LEU A 56 19.61 9.17 -24.85
CA LEU A 56 20.06 7.79 -24.69
C LEU A 56 21.25 7.47 -25.62
N SER A 57 21.75 8.46 -26.36
CA SER A 57 22.91 8.28 -27.23
C SER A 57 24.13 7.89 -26.40
N GLY A 58 24.83 6.84 -26.84
CA GLY A 58 25.97 6.28 -26.11
C GLY A 58 25.63 5.28 -25.01
N LEU A 59 24.35 5.08 -24.66
CA LEU A 59 23.95 3.99 -23.76
C LEU A 59 23.85 2.67 -24.54
N ARG A 60 24.35 1.57 -23.96
CA ARG A 60 24.17 0.24 -24.54
C ARG A 60 22.70 -0.16 -24.44
N TRP A 61 22.10 -0.53 -25.57
CA TRP A 61 20.71 -0.97 -25.61
C TRP A 61 20.60 -2.49 -25.62
N TYR A 62 19.72 -3.03 -24.79
CA TYR A 62 19.38 -4.44 -24.74
C TYR A 62 17.88 -4.64 -25.02
N ASP A 63 17.56 -5.40 -26.06
CA ASP A 63 16.16 -5.73 -26.37
C ASP A 63 15.57 -6.76 -25.38
N ASP A 64 16.42 -7.66 -24.90
CA ASP A 64 16.13 -8.56 -23.78
C ASP A 64 16.66 -7.97 -22.47
N ALA A 65 15.77 -7.83 -21.48
CA ALA A 65 16.15 -7.35 -20.17
C ALA A 65 17.12 -8.30 -19.47
N ALA A 66 16.94 -9.62 -19.58
CA ALA A 66 17.85 -10.58 -18.92
C ALA A 66 19.29 -10.48 -19.47
N ALA A 67 19.45 -10.20 -20.76
CA ALA A 67 20.76 -9.93 -21.36
C ALA A 67 21.47 -8.72 -20.75
N LEU A 68 20.75 -7.67 -20.31
CA LEU A 68 21.34 -6.52 -19.62
C LEU A 68 21.97 -6.93 -18.27
N ALA A 69 21.39 -7.91 -17.57
CA ALA A 69 21.95 -8.40 -16.30
C ALA A 69 23.28 -9.17 -16.46
N HIS A 70 23.63 -9.59 -17.67
CA HIS A 70 24.92 -10.20 -17.98
C HIS A 70 26.01 -9.20 -18.36
N ASP A 71 25.70 -7.91 -18.52
CA ASP A 71 26.66 -6.89 -18.91
C ASP A 71 27.78 -6.77 -17.85
N PRO A 72 29.05 -7.06 -18.20
CA PRO A 72 30.16 -7.00 -17.25
C PRO A 72 30.42 -5.59 -16.71
N GLU A 73 29.98 -4.57 -17.44
CA GLU A 73 30.17 -3.16 -17.12
C GLU A 73 29.06 -2.59 -16.24
N VAL A 74 28.03 -3.36 -15.89
CA VAL A 74 26.94 -2.93 -15.00
C VAL A 74 27.22 -3.40 -13.57
N ASP A 75 27.22 -2.51 -12.59
CA ASP A 75 27.36 -2.83 -11.16
C ASP A 75 25.98 -3.07 -10.50
N VAL A 76 24.96 -2.32 -10.94
CA VAL A 76 23.60 -2.33 -10.38
C VAL A 76 22.55 -2.40 -11.47
N VAL A 77 21.58 -3.30 -11.33
CA VAL A 77 20.42 -3.40 -12.21
C VAL A 77 19.21 -2.73 -11.55
N CYS A 78 18.60 -1.76 -12.24
CA CYS A 78 17.32 -1.18 -11.87
C CYS A 78 16.18 -1.89 -12.62
N GLU A 79 15.34 -2.64 -11.91
CA GLU A 79 14.14 -3.26 -12.47
C GLU A 79 12.92 -2.36 -12.28
N LEU A 80 12.39 -1.85 -13.40
CA LEU A 80 11.27 -0.92 -13.48
C LEU A 80 10.27 -1.35 -14.56
N ILE A 81 10.16 -2.67 -14.80
CA ILE A 81 9.30 -3.28 -15.82
C ILE A 81 7.88 -3.47 -15.26
N GLY A 82 7.79 -3.93 -14.01
CA GLY A 82 6.53 -4.32 -13.39
C GLY A 82 6.11 -5.77 -13.68
N GLY A 83 5.12 -6.26 -12.94
CA GLY A 83 4.65 -7.65 -12.98
C GLY A 83 5.35 -8.54 -11.95
N SER A 84 4.69 -9.57 -11.44
CA SER A 84 5.24 -10.43 -10.38
C SER A 84 6.18 -11.53 -10.89
N ASP A 85 6.06 -11.90 -12.17
CA ASP A 85 6.71 -13.06 -12.78
C ASP A 85 7.24 -12.70 -14.18
N GLY A 86 7.73 -13.69 -14.91
CA GLY A 86 8.21 -13.51 -16.29
C GLY A 86 9.48 -12.66 -16.36
N VAL A 87 9.49 -11.65 -17.23
CA VAL A 87 10.69 -10.86 -17.57
C VAL A 87 11.26 -10.13 -16.35
N ALA A 88 10.41 -9.55 -15.49
CA ALA A 88 10.87 -8.83 -14.31
C ALA A 88 11.57 -9.76 -13.31
N LYS A 89 10.98 -10.93 -13.03
CA LYS A 89 11.57 -11.94 -12.14
C LYS A 89 12.87 -12.49 -12.72
N ALA A 90 12.86 -12.90 -13.98
CA ALA A 90 14.04 -13.45 -14.66
C ALA A 90 15.21 -12.46 -14.65
N LEU A 91 14.95 -11.16 -14.88
CA LEU A 91 15.94 -10.11 -14.79
C LEU A 91 16.59 -10.04 -13.41
N VAL A 92 15.77 -9.99 -12.35
CA VAL A 92 16.28 -9.84 -10.97
C VAL A 92 17.07 -11.07 -10.54
N GLU A 93 16.54 -12.28 -10.78
CA GLU A 93 17.24 -13.53 -10.46
C GLU A 93 18.57 -13.63 -11.22
N THR A 94 18.57 -13.27 -12.51
CA THR A 94 19.78 -13.25 -13.35
C THR A 94 20.79 -12.21 -12.84
N ALA A 95 20.35 -11.01 -12.47
CA ALA A 95 21.22 -9.97 -11.93
C ALA A 95 21.93 -10.43 -10.65
N LEU A 96 21.18 -10.99 -9.70
CA LEU A 96 21.74 -11.52 -8.46
C LEU A 96 22.68 -12.72 -8.74
N ALA A 97 22.30 -13.61 -9.65
CA ALA A 97 23.12 -14.74 -10.08
C ALA A 97 24.45 -14.32 -10.76
N ASN A 98 24.49 -13.13 -11.37
CA ASN A 98 25.69 -12.56 -11.99
C ASN A 98 26.46 -11.59 -11.05
N GLY A 99 26.13 -11.54 -9.76
CA GLY A 99 26.88 -10.72 -8.80
C GLY A 99 26.54 -9.23 -8.86
N ARG A 100 25.35 -8.87 -9.35
CA ARG A 100 24.90 -7.48 -9.48
C ARG A 100 23.96 -7.10 -8.34
N HIS A 101 24.09 -5.88 -7.82
CA HIS A 101 23.07 -5.35 -6.92
C HIS A 101 21.78 -5.09 -7.71
N VAL A 102 20.64 -5.08 -7.02
CA VAL A 102 19.33 -4.80 -7.63
C VAL A 102 18.62 -3.68 -6.89
N VAL A 103 18.06 -2.75 -7.65
CA VAL A 103 17.07 -1.77 -7.17
C VAL A 103 15.77 -2.03 -7.93
N THR A 104 14.64 -2.19 -7.24
CA THR A 104 13.34 -2.42 -7.89
C THR A 104 12.23 -1.55 -7.30
N ALA A 105 11.27 -1.15 -8.14
CA ALA A 105 10.03 -0.50 -7.70
C ALA A 105 8.82 -1.46 -7.72
N ASN A 106 9.08 -2.77 -7.85
CA ASN A 106 8.07 -3.75 -8.20
C ASN A 106 7.48 -4.46 -6.98
N LYS A 107 6.45 -3.84 -6.40
CA LYS A 107 5.69 -4.41 -5.28
C LYS A 107 5.12 -5.80 -5.54
N ALA A 108 4.67 -6.11 -6.76
CA ALA A 108 4.05 -7.41 -7.05
C ALA A 108 5.11 -8.54 -7.07
N LEU A 109 6.30 -8.26 -7.61
CA LEU A 109 7.44 -9.17 -7.55
C LEU A 109 7.86 -9.43 -6.11
N LEU A 110 7.99 -8.39 -5.31
CA LEU A 110 8.43 -8.50 -3.91
C LEU A 110 7.37 -9.16 -3.01
N ALA A 111 6.09 -8.88 -3.22
CA ALA A 111 5.01 -9.51 -2.48
C ALA A 111 4.96 -11.03 -2.67
N ARG A 112 5.38 -11.54 -3.84
CA ARG A 112 5.37 -12.99 -4.14
C ARG A 112 6.72 -13.67 -3.92
N HIS A 113 7.82 -13.00 -4.30
CA HIS A 113 9.15 -13.61 -4.36
C HIS A 113 10.17 -12.92 -3.45
N GLY A 114 9.77 -11.89 -2.70
CA GLY A 114 10.67 -11.02 -1.93
C GLY A 114 11.58 -11.78 -0.96
N THR A 115 11.03 -12.73 -0.20
CA THR A 115 11.81 -13.57 0.73
C THR A 115 12.91 -14.36 0.00
N ALA A 116 12.57 -15.02 -1.12
CA ALA A 116 13.53 -15.81 -1.90
C ALA A 116 14.60 -14.93 -2.55
N LEU A 117 14.21 -13.76 -3.08
CA LEU A 117 15.13 -12.79 -3.68
C LEU A 117 16.09 -12.19 -2.63
N ALA A 118 15.60 -11.92 -1.42
CA ALA A 118 16.43 -11.46 -0.30
C ALA A 118 17.50 -12.50 0.07
N LEU A 119 17.12 -13.78 0.18
CA LEU A 119 18.05 -14.89 0.42
C LEU A 119 19.12 -14.99 -0.69
N ALA A 120 18.71 -14.90 -1.95
CA ALA A 120 19.61 -14.94 -3.10
C ALA A 120 20.60 -13.76 -3.11
N ALA A 121 20.15 -12.56 -2.75
CA ALA A 121 21.00 -11.39 -2.66
C ALA A 121 22.00 -11.49 -1.50
N GLU A 122 21.51 -11.77 -0.29
CA GLU A 122 22.32 -11.74 0.93
C GLU A 122 23.37 -12.87 0.97
N SER A 123 23.05 -14.07 0.47
CA SER A 123 24.00 -15.19 0.37
C SER A 123 25.22 -14.90 -0.51
N ARG A 124 25.13 -13.88 -1.37
CA ARG A 124 26.21 -13.42 -2.25
C ARG A 124 26.80 -12.07 -1.81
N GLY A 125 26.36 -11.55 -0.66
CA GLY A 125 26.72 -10.21 -0.23
C GLY A 125 26.31 -9.14 -1.25
N LEU A 126 25.13 -9.26 -1.83
CA LEU A 126 24.52 -8.27 -2.71
C LEU A 126 23.41 -7.53 -1.99
N THR A 127 23.00 -6.40 -2.56
CA THR A 127 21.91 -5.58 -2.03
C THR A 127 20.70 -5.74 -2.95
N LEU A 128 19.55 -6.06 -2.37
CA LEU A 128 18.24 -5.90 -2.98
C LEU A 128 17.55 -4.71 -2.32
N ALA A 129 17.48 -3.58 -3.03
CA ALA A 129 16.85 -2.35 -2.53
C ALA A 129 15.51 -2.10 -3.24
N TYR A 130 14.54 -1.57 -2.50
CA TYR A 130 13.15 -1.52 -2.94
C TYR A 130 12.32 -0.39 -2.32
N GLU A 131 12.95 0.73 -1.94
CA GLU A 131 12.23 1.86 -1.35
C GLU A 131 11.07 2.32 -2.25
N ALA A 132 11.30 2.35 -3.56
CA ALA A 132 10.32 2.77 -4.55
C ALA A 132 9.11 1.83 -4.71
N ALA A 133 9.15 0.62 -4.15
CA ALA A 133 8.05 -0.34 -4.26
C ALA A 133 6.87 0.02 -3.35
N VAL A 134 7.11 0.72 -2.24
CA VAL A 134 6.10 1.04 -1.24
C VAL A 134 6.05 2.55 -1.04
N ALA A 135 4.85 3.12 -1.14
CA ALA A 135 4.59 4.54 -0.86
C ALA A 135 5.42 5.55 -1.70
N GLY A 136 5.87 5.14 -2.89
CA GLY A 136 6.40 6.05 -3.91
C GLY A 136 7.68 6.76 -3.47
N GLY A 137 7.59 8.05 -3.15
CA GLY A 137 8.73 8.86 -2.70
C GLY A 137 8.85 9.00 -1.18
N ILE A 138 7.95 8.38 -0.42
CA ILE A 138 7.99 8.40 1.05
C ILE A 138 9.06 7.39 1.50
N PRO A 139 10.07 7.78 2.31
CA PRO A 139 11.18 6.90 2.71
C PRO A 139 10.75 5.94 3.84
N VAL A 140 9.74 5.12 3.59
CA VAL A 140 9.10 4.26 4.59
C VAL A 140 9.91 2.99 4.87
N ILE A 141 10.51 2.39 3.83
CA ILE A 141 11.32 1.18 3.99
C ILE A 141 12.57 1.51 4.80
N LYS A 142 13.31 2.57 4.43
CA LYS A 142 14.45 3.05 5.24
C LYS A 142 14.01 3.55 6.61
N GLY A 143 12.87 4.23 6.70
CA GLY A 143 12.31 4.68 7.97
C GLY A 143 12.16 3.51 8.96
N LEU A 144 11.52 2.43 8.53
CA LEU A 144 11.33 1.23 9.35
C LEU A 144 12.63 0.46 9.58
N ARG A 145 13.40 0.24 8.51
CA ARG A 145 14.59 -0.62 8.51
C ARG A 145 15.78 -0.02 9.27
N GLU A 146 15.93 1.30 9.23
CA GLU A 146 17.14 1.99 9.67
C GLU A 146 16.81 3.03 10.74
N GLY A 147 15.85 3.92 10.46
CA GLY A 147 15.45 4.98 11.39
C GLY A 147 14.81 4.46 12.67
N LEU A 148 14.01 3.40 12.54
CA LEU A 148 13.27 2.78 13.65
C LEU A 148 13.88 1.47 14.14
N ALA A 149 15.11 1.14 13.73
CA ALA A 149 15.77 -0.12 14.07
C ALA A 149 15.91 -0.38 15.58
N ALA A 150 15.85 0.67 16.42
CA ALA A 150 15.88 0.56 17.87
C ALA A 150 14.51 0.28 18.53
N ASN A 151 13.43 0.21 17.73
CA ASN A 151 12.06 0.03 18.22
C ASN A 151 11.51 -1.34 17.85
N ARG A 152 10.67 -1.89 18.72
CA ARG A 152 9.74 -2.95 18.35
C ARG A 152 8.48 -2.30 17.81
N VAL A 153 8.28 -2.39 16.49
CA VAL A 153 7.06 -1.93 15.85
C VAL A 153 5.90 -2.83 16.27
N ARG A 154 4.87 -2.23 16.87
CA ARG A 154 3.64 -2.91 17.30
C ARG A 154 2.61 -2.92 16.16
N GLU A 155 2.55 -1.81 15.45
CA GLU A 155 1.60 -1.58 14.36
C GLU A 155 2.23 -0.70 13.29
N VAL A 156 1.92 -1.02 12.03
CA VAL A 156 2.13 -0.14 10.89
C VAL A 156 0.81 -0.04 10.14
N HIS A 157 0.33 1.18 9.89
CA HIS A 157 -0.87 1.38 9.11
C HIS A 157 -0.72 2.56 8.15
N GLY A 158 -1.49 2.58 7.06
CA GLY A 158 -1.36 3.66 6.10
C GLY A 158 -2.37 3.68 4.97
N ILE A 159 -2.46 4.84 4.35
CA ILE A 159 -3.08 5.04 3.05
C ILE A 159 -2.00 4.74 2.01
N LEU A 160 -2.10 3.56 1.38
CA LEU A 160 -1.07 3.05 0.46
C LEU A 160 -1.46 3.18 -1.02
N ASN A 161 -2.68 3.60 -1.33
CA ASN A 161 -3.19 3.75 -2.69
C ASN A 161 -3.77 5.15 -2.93
N GLY A 162 -3.09 5.94 -3.78
CA GLY A 162 -3.47 7.32 -4.07
C GLY A 162 -4.76 7.46 -4.88
N THR A 163 -5.08 6.48 -5.73
CA THR A 163 -6.31 6.47 -6.54
C THR A 163 -7.55 6.31 -5.67
N CYS A 164 -7.54 5.33 -4.75
CA CYS A 164 -8.60 5.15 -3.76
C CYS A 164 -8.74 6.35 -2.85
N ASN A 165 -7.61 6.91 -2.38
CA ASN A 165 -7.65 8.09 -1.51
C ASN A 165 -8.23 9.31 -2.23
N TYR A 166 -7.88 9.50 -3.51
CA TYR A 166 -8.46 10.54 -4.34
C TYR A 166 -9.97 10.35 -4.49
N ILE A 167 -10.43 9.16 -4.84
CA ILE A 167 -11.87 8.87 -5.02
C ILE A 167 -12.65 9.14 -3.73
N LEU A 168 -12.20 8.61 -2.59
CA LEU A 168 -12.87 8.84 -1.30
C LEU A 168 -12.86 10.32 -0.88
N THR A 169 -11.76 11.03 -1.18
CA THR A 169 -11.67 12.48 -0.95
C THR A 169 -12.68 13.24 -1.82
N GLU A 170 -12.77 12.92 -3.11
CA GLU A 170 -13.66 13.60 -4.05
C GLU A 170 -15.15 13.29 -3.79
N MET A 171 -15.49 12.05 -3.43
CA MET A 171 -16.85 11.71 -3.00
C MET A 171 -17.27 12.56 -1.80
N ARG A 172 -16.36 12.76 -0.84
CA ARG A 172 -16.59 13.60 0.33
C ARG A 172 -16.73 15.07 0.01
N THR A 173 -15.84 15.63 -0.82
CA THR A 173 -15.84 17.07 -1.11
C THR A 173 -17.01 17.48 -2.00
N THR A 174 -17.45 16.60 -2.90
CA THR A 174 -18.49 16.90 -3.89
C THR A 174 -19.86 16.31 -3.57
N GLY A 175 -19.93 15.33 -2.65
CA GLY A 175 -21.16 14.59 -2.35
C GLY A 175 -21.61 13.63 -3.45
N ARG A 176 -20.79 13.41 -4.48
CA ARG A 176 -21.12 12.56 -5.64
C ARG A 176 -20.91 11.07 -5.35
N ASP A 177 -21.59 10.24 -6.12
CA ASP A 177 -21.49 8.79 -6.00
C ASP A 177 -20.19 8.24 -6.59
N PHE A 178 -19.82 7.04 -6.13
CA PHE A 178 -18.58 6.35 -6.48
C PHE A 178 -18.36 6.25 -8.00
N ALA A 179 -19.41 5.88 -8.75
CA ALA A 179 -19.31 5.66 -10.19
C ALA A 179 -18.94 6.94 -10.95
N ASP A 180 -19.54 8.08 -10.59
CA ASP A 180 -19.27 9.37 -11.23
C ASP A 180 -17.85 9.85 -10.92
N VAL A 181 -17.43 9.72 -9.66
CA VAL A 181 -16.08 10.11 -9.23
C VAL A 181 -15.02 9.22 -9.88
N LEU A 182 -15.27 7.91 -10.00
CA LEU A 182 -14.36 6.99 -10.69
C LEU A 182 -14.21 7.37 -12.17
N ALA A 183 -15.31 7.66 -12.87
CA ALA A 183 -15.27 8.08 -14.27
C ALA A 183 -14.46 9.37 -14.45
N ASP A 184 -14.60 10.33 -13.53
CA ASP A 184 -13.80 11.54 -13.53
C ASP A 184 -12.31 11.28 -13.22
N ALA A 185 -12.02 10.40 -12.26
CA ALA A 185 -10.65 9.99 -11.95
C ALA A 185 -9.97 9.35 -13.17
N GLN A 186 -10.70 8.54 -13.95
CA GLN A 186 -10.20 7.95 -15.20
C GLN A 186 -9.92 9.03 -16.26
N ARG A 187 -10.86 9.96 -16.46
CA ARG A 187 -10.70 11.07 -17.41
C ARG A 187 -9.51 11.97 -17.10
N LEU A 188 -9.22 12.19 -15.82
CA LEU A 188 -8.10 12.99 -15.34
C LEU A 188 -6.78 12.20 -15.27
N GLY A 189 -6.80 10.89 -15.53
CA GLY A 189 -5.62 10.02 -15.50
C GLY A 189 -5.15 9.64 -14.09
N TYR A 190 -6.00 9.79 -13.07
CA TYR A 190 -5.75 9.30 -11.72
C TYR A 190 -6.09 7.82 -11.53
N ALA A 191 -6.96 7.27 -12.40
CA ALA A 191 -7.30 5.85 -12.45
C ALA A 191 -7.11 5.32 -13.89
N GLU A 192 -6.69 4.07 -14.02
CA GLU A 192 -6.60 3.39 -15.33
C GLU A 192 -7.98 2.95 -15.83
N ALA A 193 -8.06 2.56 -17.10
CA ALA A 193 -9.31 2.08 -17.71
C ALA A 193 -9.84 0.81 -17.00
N ASP A 194 -8.95 -0.07 -16.57
CA ASP A 194 -9.24 -1.15 -15.63
C ASP A 194 -8.63 -0.82 -14.26
N PRO A 195 -9.42 -0.21 -13.35
CA PRO A 195 -8.92 0.28 -12.06
C PRO A 195 -8.95 -0.81 -10.97
N GLY A 196 -9.33 -2.06 -11.29
CA GLY A 196 -9.60 -3.10 -10.28
C GLY A 196 -8.44 -3.32 -9.32
N PHE A 197 -7.20 -3.29 -9.83
CA PHE A 197 -6.00 -3.43 -9.02
C PHE A 197 -5.89 -2.38 -7.89
N ASP A 198 -6.42 -1.18 -8.10
CA ASP A 198 -6.47 -0.11 -7.11
C ASP A 198 -7.73 -0.22 -6.24
N ILE A 199 -8.92 -0.15 -6.85
CA ILE A 199 -10.20 -0.01 -6.12
C ILE A 199 -10.64 -1.27 -5.38
N ASP A 200 -10.08 -2.44 -5.73
CA ASP A 200 -10.26 -3.70 -5.02
C ASP A 200 -9.16 -3.94 -3.97
N GLY A 201 -8.25 -2.98 -3.75
CA GLY A 201 -7.29 -2.99 -2.66
C GLY A 201 -6.01 -3.82 -2.89
N VAL A 202 -5.86 -4.46 -4.05
CA VAL A 202 -4.74 -5.37 -4.35
C VAL A 202 -3.38 -4.67 -4.34
N ASP A 203 -3.30 -3.45 -4.88
CA ASP A 203 -2.08 -2.63 -4.82
C ASP A 203 -1.66 -2.32 -3.38
N ALA A 204 -2.61 -1.92 -2.54
CA ALA A 204 -2.36 -1.66 -1.12
C ALA A 204 -1.97 -2.95 -0.37
N ALA A 205 -2.53 -4.10 -0.74
CA ALA A 205 -2.22 -5.39 -0.14
C ALA A 205 -0.78 -5.86 -0.46
N HIS A 206 -0.32 -5.70 -1.70
CA HIS A 206 1.09 -5.96 -2.04
C HIS A 206 2.04 -5.10 -1.22
N LYS A 207 1.72 -3.80 -1.08
CA LYS A 207 2.53 -2.87 -0.29
C LYS A 207 2.52 -3.22 1.20
N LEU A 208 1.37 -3.65 1.72
CA LEU A 208 1.24 -4.08 3.11
C LEU A 208 2.08 -5.30 3.43
N ALA A 209 2.04 -6.34 2.58
CA ALA A 209 2.83 -7.56 2.77
C ALA A 209 4.34 -7.29 2.84
N ILE A 210 4.81 -6.28 2.09
CA ILE A 210 6.21 -5.84 2.13
C ILE A 210 6.49 -5.03 3.41
N LEU A 211 5.58 -4.14 3.80
CA LEU A 211 5.70 -3.34 5.02
C LEU A 211 5.73 -4.19 6.28
N THR A 212 4.90 -5.23 6.36
CA THR A 212 4.84 -6.14 7.50
C THR A 212 6.13 -6.94 7.64
N ALA A 213 6.69 -7.41 6.52
CA ALA A 213 7.97 -8.10 6.51
C ALA A 213 9.11 -7.25 7.10
N VAL A 214 9.23 -5.99 6.68
CA VAL A 214 10.27 -5.08 7.21
C VAL A 214 9.97 -4.59 8.64
N ALA A 215 8.70 -4.34 8.98
CA ALA A 215 8.31 -3.85 10.31
C ALA A 215 8.46 -4.93 11.40
N PHE A 216 8.15 -6.18 11.07
CA PHE A 216 8.09 -7.28 12.05
C PHE A 216 9.22 -8.30 11.91
N GLY A 217 10.07 -8.18 10.89
CA GLY A 217 11.20 -9.08 10.65
C GLY A 217 10.77 -10.50 10.29
N CYS A 218 9.74 -10.65 9.46
CA CYS A 218 9.17 -11.93 9.05
C CYS A 218 9.23 -12.13 7.53
N GLN A 219 8.91 -13.34 7.09
CA GLN A 219 8.74 -13.60 5.65
C GLN A 219 7.58 -12.77 5.09
N VAL A 220 7.71 -12.36 3.82
CA VAL A 220 6.61 -11.73 3.08
C VAL A 220 5.52 -12.77 2.87
N ASP A 221 4.30 -12.45 3.28
CA ASP A 221 3.12 -13.32 3.15
C ASP A 221 1.94 -12.51 2.62
N PHE A 222 1.81 -12.48 1.28
CA PHE A 222 0.73 -11.79 0.60
C PHE A 222 -0.61 -12.53 0.69
N ASP A 223 -0.59 -13.87 0.68
CA ASP A 223 -1.81 -14.68 0.72
C ASP A 223 -2.54 -14.56 2.06
N ALA A 224 -1.81 -14.20 3.13
CA ALA A 224 -2.37 -13.90 4.43
C ALA A 224 -3.08 -12.52 4.54
N VAL A 225 -2.99 -11.65 3.54
CA VAL A 225 -3.60 -10.32 3.60
C VAL A 225 -5.10 -10.41 3.32
N HIS A 226 -5.94 -10.03 4.28
CA HIS A 226 -7.37 -9.83 4.04
C HIS A 226 -7.57 -8.57 3.18
N VAL A 227 -8.35 -8.65 2.09
CA VAL A 227 -8.53 -7.52 1.16
C VAL A 227 -10.00 -7.27 0.89
N GLU A 228 -10.41 -6.01 1.07
CA GLU A 228 -11.71 -5.47 0.74
C GLU A 228 -11.53 -4.11 0.04
N GLY A 229 -12.20 -3.94 -1.10
CA GLY A 229 -12.14 -2.71 -1.90
C GLY A 229 -13.10 -1.61 -1.44
N ILE A 230 -13.12 -0.50 -2.19
CA ILE A 230 -13.96 0.68 -1.90
C ILE A 230 -15.24 0.77 -2.74
N ARG A 231 -15.48 -0.19 -3.67
CA ARG A 231 -16.59 -0.11 -4.64
C ARG A 231 -17.98 0.03 -4.01
N HIS A 232 -18.16 -0.50 -2.81
CA HIS A 232 -19.45 -0.54 -2.14
C HIS A 232 -19.72 0.70 -1.27
N ILE A 233 -18.74 1.60 -1.13
CA ILE A 233 -18.88 2.83 -0.35
C ILE A 233 -19.78 3.79 -1.12
N SER A 234 -20.86 4.25 -0.48
CA SER A 234 -21.80 5.21 -1.05
C SER A 234 -21.56 6.64 -0.56
N SER A 235 -22.13 7.62 -1.26
CA SER A 235 -22.18 9.01 -0.81
C SER A 235 -22.84 9.16 0.58
N LEU A 236 -23.86 8.33 0.87
CA LEU A 236 -24.54 8.29 2.15
C LEU A 236 -23.62 7.83 3.30
N ASP A 237 -22.77 6.83 3.04
CA ASP A 237 -21.78 6.36 4.02
C ASP A 237 -20.76 7.46 4.35
N ILE A 238 -20.33 8.20 3.32
CA ILE A 238 -19.42 9.35 3.49
C ILE A 238 -20.09 10.48 4.29
N GLN A 239 -21.36 10.78 4.02
CA GLN A 239 -22.11 11.80 4.74
C GLN A 239 -22.24 11.44 6.23
N TYR A 240 -22.65 10.20 6.54
CA TYR A 240 -22.78 9.78 7.94
C TYR A 240 -21.43 9.68 8.66
N ALA A 241 -20.36 9.28 7.97
CA ALA A 241 -19.02 9.33 8.54
C ALA A 241 -18.66 10.75 9.00
N ASP A 242 -18.89 11.75 8.15
CA ASP A 242 -18.61 13.15 8.45
C ASP A 242 -19.44 13.67 9.64
N GLU A 243 -20.74 13.32 9.70
CA GLU A 243 -21.61 13.67 10.82
C GLU A 243 -21.19 13.03 12.14
N LEU A 244 -20.63 11.82 12.09
CA LEU A 244 -20.13 11.07 13.25
C LEU A 244 -18.70 11.48 13.64
N GLY A 245 -18.06 12.42 12.93
CA GLY A 245 -16.71 12.89 13.23
C GLY A 245 -15.59 12.00 12.68
N TYR A 246 -15.86 11.22 11.64
CA TYR A 246 -14.92 10.32 10.97
C TYR A 246 -14.71 10.68 9.50
N ARG A 247 -13.65 10.13 8.90
CA ARG A 247 -13.39 10.06 7.46
C ARG A 247 -13.31 8.60 7.04
N ILE A 248 -13.84 8.25 5.87
CA ILE A 248 -13.64 6.93 5.29
C ILE A 248 -12.32 6.92 4.49
N ARG A 249 -11.44 5.96 4.79
CA ARG A 249 -10.16 5.73 4.11
C ARG A 249 -9.99 4.25 3.78
N LEU A 250 -9.37 3.94 2.64
CA LEU A 250 -8.87 2.59 2.39
C LEU A 250 -7.52 2.45 3.14
N LEU A 251 -7.51 1.68 4.21
CA LEU A 251 -6.31 1.51 5.04
C LEU A 251 -5.72 0.14 4.86
N ALA A 252 -4.40 0.11 4.78
CA ALA A 252 -3.58 -1.08 4.97
C ALA A 252 -3.08 -1.09 6.41
N ILE A 253 -3.37 -2.14 7.17
CA ILE A 253 -3.04 -2.26 8.60
C ILE A 253 -2.31 -3.57 8.83
N GLY A 254 -1.09 -3.47 9.35
CA GLY A 254 -0.26 -4.56 9.82
C GLY A 254 -0.09 -4.43 11.33
N ARG A 255 -0.54 -5.41 12.11
CA ARG A 255 -0.45 -5.37 13.58
C ARG A 255 0.09 -6.68 14.11
N ARG A 256 1.04 -6.61 15.04
CA ARG A 256 1.51 -7.79 15.77
C ARG A 256 0.56 -8.08 16.92
N THR A 257 0.03 -9.29 16.96
CA THR A 257 -0.89 -9.77 18.00
C THR A 257 -0.31 -11.00 18.70
N GLU A 258 -0.95 -11.44 19.78
CA GLU A 258 -0.60 -12.70 20.45
C GLU A 258 -0.84 -13.94 19.55
N ARG A 259 -1.74 -13.82 18.55
CA ARG A 259 -2.13 -14.91 17.65
C ARG A 259 -1.32 -14.93 16.34
N GLY A 260 -0.46 -13.94 16.12
CA GLY A 260 0.28 -13.78 14.88
C GLY A 260 0.23 -12.36 14.33
N ILE A 261 0.48 -12.23 13.03
CA ILE A 261 0.39 -10.93 12.34
C ILE A 261 -0.99 -10.78 11.72
N GLU A 262 -1.70 -9.74 12.13
CA GLU A 262 -2.90 -9.25 11.47
C GLU A 262 -2.48 -8.42 10.26
N GLN A 263 -2.92 -8.81 9.06
CA GLN A 263 -2.67 -8.08 7.82
C GLN A 263 -3.99 -7.87 7.09
N ARG A 264 -4.42 -6.62 6.94
CA ARG A 264 -5.70 -6.31 6.33
C ARG A 264 -5.70 -4.99 5.56
N VAL A 265 -6.41 -5.00 4.44
CA VAL A 265 -6.70 -3.84 3.61
C VAL A 265 -8.20 -3.73 3.46
N HIS A 266 -8.81 -2.67 3.97
CA HIS A 266 -10.26 -2.43 3.81
C HIS A 266 -10.63 -0.97 4.11
N PRO A 267 -11.83 -0.52 3.72
CA PRO A 267 -12.37 0.75 4.15
C PRO A 267 -12.45 0.82 5.68
N CYS A 268 -12.04 1.95 6.25
CA CYS A 268 -12.12 2.25 7.67
C CYS A 268 -12.68 3.65 7.86
N MET A 269 -13.50 3.83 8.90
CA MET A 269 -13.76 5.14 9.48
C MET A 269 -12.65 5.47 10.47
N VAL A 270 -12.02 6.64 10.30
CA VAL A 270 -10.96 7.16 11.18
C VAL A 270 -11.30 8.56 11.66
N PRO A 271 -10.94 8.96 12.89
CA PRO A 271 -11.24 10.30 13.40
C PRO A 271 -10.73 11.39 12.46
N VAL A 272 -11.53 12.44 12.27
CA VAL A 272 -11.18 13.59 11.39
C VAL A 272 -9.88 14.29 11.79
N GLY A 273 -9.52 14.24 13.08
CA GLY A 273 -8.30 14.85 13.62
C GLY A 273 -7.05 13.97 13.57
N SER A 274 -7.19 12.69 13.17
CA SER A 274 -6.03 11.79 13.07
C SER A 274 -5.15 12.17 11.86
N PRO A 275 -3.82 11.93 11.89
CA PRO A 275 -2.94 12.22 10.75
C PRO A 275 -3.38 11.52 9.44
N ILE A 276 -3.90 10.30 9.56
CA ILE A 276 -4.46 9.54 8.44
C ILE A 276 -5.79 10.13 7.96
N GLY A 277 -6.66 10.54 8.90
CA GLY A 277 -7.91 11.23 8.59
C GLY A 277 -7.71 12.53 7.82
N ALA A 278 -6.62 13.25 8.08
CA ALA A 278 -6.28 14.52 7.42
C ALA A 278 -5.58 14.38 6.06
N THR A 279 -5.20 13.17 5.63
CA THR A 279 -4.43 12.96 4.39
C THR A 279 -5.36 12.84 3.17
N ASP A 280 -5.48 13.92 2.40
CA ASP A 280 -6.40 14.04 1.26
C ASP A 280 -5.76 13.87 -0.13
N GLY A 281 -6.61 13.61 -1.13
CA GLY A 281 -6.25 13.58 -2.54
C GLY A 281 -5.35 12.40 -2.89
N VAL A 282 -4.31 12.64 -3.70
CA VAL A 282 -3.38 11.59 -4.18
C VAL A 282 -2.22 11.32 -3.23
N PHE A 283 -2.27 11.87 -2.01
CA PHE A 283 -1.22 11.65 -1.01
C PHE A 283 -1.40 10.29 -0.33
N ASN A 284 -0.26 9.72 0.05
CA ASN A 284 -0.16 8.56 0.90
C ASN A 284 0.36 9.01 2.27
N ALA A 285 0.06 8.20 3.27
CA ALA A 285 0.58 8.36 4.62
C ALA A 285 0.83 6.99 5.24
N VAL A 286 1.93 6.85 5.96
CA VAL A 286 2.25 5.66 6.75
C VAL A 286 2.55 6.08 8.17
N VAL A 287 1.93 5.40 9.13
CA VAL A 287 2.15 5.55 10.56
C VAL A 287 2.79 4.27 11.07
N ALA A 288 3.89 4.41 11.79
CA ALA A 288 4.51 3.31 12.53
C ALA A 288 4.42 3.61 14.04
N ASP A 289 3.88 2.66 14.80
CA ASP A 289 3.81 2.70 16.26
C ASP A 289 4.91 1.78 16.84
N GLY A 290 5.89 2.39 17.49
CA GLY A 290 7.01 1.71 18.14
C GLY A 290 7.00 1.90 19.65
N ASP A 291 7.61 0.96 20.36
CA ASP A 291 7.63 0.92 21.83
C ASP A 291 8.35 2.08 22.53
N PHE A 292 9.32 2.74 21.89
CA PHE A 292 10.04 3.90 22.45
C PHE A 292 9.80 5.21 21.71
N VAL A 293 9.51 5.15 20.41
CA VAL A 293 9.31 6.33 19.55
C VAL A 293 7.85 6.81 19.53
N ASP A 294 6.94 6.03 20.11
CA ASP A 294 5.49 6.15 19.93
C ASP A 294 5.15 6.14 18.44
N LYS A 295 4.49 7.18 17.93
CA LYS A 295 3.99 7.25 16.55
C LYS A 295 4.88 8.12 15.68
N VAL A 296 5.38 7.56 14.58
CA VAL A 296 6.02 8.29 13.49
C VAL A 296 5.11 8.30 12.27
N VAL A 297 4.83 9.50 11.74
CA VAL A 297 4.00 9.69 10.55
C VAL A 297 4.85 10.17 9.38
N LEU A 298 4.77 9.46 8.26
CA LEU A 298 5.43 9.81 7.00
C LEU A 298 4.37 10.07 5.94
N VAL A 299 4.30 11.31 5.43
CA VAL A 299 3.31 11.75 4.44
C VAL A 299 3.98 12.26 3.18
N GLY A 300 3.44 11.92 2.01
CA GLY A 300 3.97 12.36 0.73
C GLY A 300 3.22 11.76 -0.44
N ARG A 301 3.75 11.95 -1.66
CA ARG A 301 3.16 11.35 -2.86
C ARG A 301 3.55 9.88 -2.96
N GLY A 302 2.54 9.01 -2.96
CA GLY A 302 2.70 7.55 -3.04
C GLY A 302 2.94 6.97 -4.43
N ALA A 303 2.89 7.82 -5.46
CA ALA A 303 3.05 7.43 -6.86
C ALA A 303 3.53 8.63 -7.70
N GLY A 304 3.81 8.36 -8.99
CA GLY A 304 4.22 9.35 -9.98
C GLY A 304 5.71 9.31 -10.31
N ALA A 305 6.06 9.90 -11.46
CA ALA A 305 7.41 9.84 -12.04
C ALA A 305 8.49 10.33 -11.06
N GLY A 306 8.34 11.56 -10.56
CA GLY A 306 9.30 12.20 -9.68
C GLY A 306 9.46 11.48 -8.33
N PRO A 307 8.38 11.30 -7.55
CA PRO A 307 8.47 10.65 -6.24
C PRO A 307 9.07 9.24 -6.31
N THR A 308 8.61 8.40 -7.23
CA THR A 308 9.10 7.02 -7.36
C THR A 308 10.55 6.98 -7.84
N ALA A 309 10.91 7.81 -8.83
CA ALA A 309 12.31 7.91 -9.28
C ALA A 309 13.24 8.44 -8.18
N SER A 310 12.76 9.33 -7.32
CA SER A 310 13.52 9.82 -6.17
C SER A 310 13.90 8.69 -5.22
N ALA A 311 12.98 7.77 -4.92
CA ALA A 311 13.27 6.60 -4.09
C ALA A 311 14.26 5.63 -4.75
N VAL A 312 14.11 5.36 -6.06
CA VAL A 312 15.08 4.54 -6.82
C VAL A 312 16.49 5.15 -6.76
N VAL A 313 16.60 6.47 -6.95
CA VAL A 313 17.90 7.15 -6.88
C VAL A 313 18.46 7.12 -5.46
N ALA A 314 17.62 7.25 -4.42
CA ALA A 314 18.08 7.14 -3.04
C ALA A 314 18.67 5.75 -2.74
N ASP A 315 18.09 4.68 -3.26
CA ASP A 315 18.63 3.31 -3.14
C ASP A 315 19.96 3.13 -3.89
N LEU A 316 20.07 3.73 -5.08
CA LEU A 316 21.34 3.75 -5.81
C LEU A 316 22.45 4.45 -5.04
N LEU A 317 22.14 5.54 -4.32
CA LEU A 317 23.11 6.25 -3.49
C LEU A 317 23.60 5.41 -2.30
N ASP A 318 22.71 4.67 -1.65
CA ASP A 318 23.11 3.79 -0.54
C ASP A 318 24.07 2.70 -1.03
N ILE A 319 23.79 2.11 -2.20
CA ILE A 319 24.69 1.15 -2.84
C ILE A 319 26.03 1.82 -3.23
N ALA A 320 25.99 3.04 -3.77
CA ALA A 320 27.19 3.79 -4.15
C ALA A 320 28.12 4.06 -2.95
N GLN A 321 27.53 4.33 -1.79
CA GLN A 321 28.22 4.55 -0.51
C GLN A 321 28.65 3.24 0.19
N GLY A 322 28.25 2.09 -0.34
CA GLY A 322 28.51 0.79 0.28
C GLY A 322 27.69 0.53 1.55
N ARG A 323 26.60 1.26 1.77
CA ARG A 323 25.67 0.97 2.87
C ARG A 323 25.02 -0.38 2.63
N ARG A 324 25.09 -1.23 3.64
CA ARG A 324 24.55 -2.59 3.62
C ARG A 324 23.73 -2.81 4.85
N THR A 325 22.44 -3.02 4.63
CA THR A 325 21.46 -3.41 5.63
C THR A 325 20.75 -4.66 5.11
N PRO A 326 20.36 -5.60 5.98
CA PRO A 326 19.55 -6.73 5.55
C PRO A 326 18.29 -6.26 4.83
N THR A 327 17.86 -6.99 3.81
CA THR A 327 16.81 -6.56 2.86
C THR A 327 15.57 -6.07 3.61
N PHE A 328 15.05 -6.91 4.52
CA PHE A 328 13.89 -6.65 5.38
C PHE A 328 14.28 -6.24 6.81
N GLY A 329 15.46 -5.66 7.02
CA GLY A 329 15.96 -5.22 8.34
C GLY A 329 16.51 -6.32 9.25
N VAL A 330 16.14 -7.57 9.00
CA VAL A 330 16.70 -8.78 9.62
C VAL A 330 17.37 -9.63 8.54
N PRO A 331 18.51 -10.32 8.82
CA PRO A 331 19.12 -11.22 7.86
C PRO A 331 18.10 -12.20 7.27
N ALA A 332 18.10 -12.36 5.95
CA ALA A 332 17.09 -13.12 5.23
C ALA A 332 16.97 -14.58 5.71
N GLU A 333 18.09 -15.19 6.12
CA GLU A 333 18.15 -16.54 6.70
C GLU A 333 17.42 -16.68 8.05
N ARG A 334 17.16 -15.56 8.74
CA ARG A 334 16.46 -15.51 10.03
C ARG A 334 15.00 -15.06 9.90
N LEU A 335 14.55 -14.72 8.69
CA LEU A 335 13.14 -14.42 8.46
C LEU A 335 12.33 -15.71 8.62
N VAL A 336 11.52 -15.73 9.67
CA VAL A 336 10.60 -16.84 9.95
C VAL A 336 9.21 -16.52 9.42
N PRO A 337 8.45 -17.52 8.93
CA PRO A 337 7.03 -17.35 8.73
C PRO A 337 6.39 -17.13 10.11
N LEU A 338 5.52 -16.12 10.21
CA LEU A 338 4.71 -15.88 11.39
C LEU A 338 3.25 -16.23 11.04
N PRO A 339 2.49 -16.83 11.97
CA PRO A 339 1.12 -17.20 11.70
C PRO A 339 0.29 -15.96 11.34
N ALA A 340 -0.62 -16.10 10.38
CA ALA A 340 -1.59 -15.08 10.06
C ALA A 340 -2.67 -15.04 11.16
N SER A 341 -2.94 -13.85 11.69
CA SER A 341 -4.09 -13.66 12.59
C SER A 341 -5.36 -13.56 11.74
N PRO A 342 -6.37 -14.44 11.95
CA PRO A 342 -7.57 -14.43 11.12
C PRO A 342 -8.39 -13.17 11.36
N ILE A 343 -8.99 -12.62 10.30
CA ILE A 343 -9.82 -11.41 10.38
C ILE A 343 -10.97 -11.56 11.40
N ASP A 344 -11.53 -12.75 11.52
CA ASP A 344 -12.58 -13.12 12.48
C ASP A 344 -12.21 -12.86 13.95
N SER A 345 -10.90 -12.83 14.25
CA SER A 345 -10.37 -12.54 15.58
C SER A 345 -10.12 -11.06 15.86
N ARG A 346 -10.27 -10.19 14.85
CA ARG A 346 -10.15 -8.74 15.03
C ARG A 346 -11.19 -8.29 16.05
N ARG A 347 -10.74 -7.45 16.99
CA ARG A 347 -11.60 -6.72 17.92
C ARG A 347 -11.58 -5.25 17.55
N GLY A 348 -12.76 -4.63 17.52
CA GLY A 348 -12.86 -3.21 17.25
C GLY A 348 -14.31 -2.77 17.14
N ARG A 349 -14.49 -1.49 16.79
CA ARG A 349 -15.80 -0.87 16.59
C ARG A 349 -16.21 -0.94 15.12
N TYR A 350 -17.51 -0.84 14.88
CA TYR A 350 -18.10 -0.91 13.54
C TYR A 350 -19.19 0.13 13.37
N TYR A 351 -19.22 0.74 12.19
CA TYR A 351 -20.36 1.42 11.61
C TYR A 351 -21.19 0.39 10.82
N LEU A 352 -22.50 0.45 10.97
CA LEU A 352 -23.46 -0.35 10.23
C LEU A 352 -24.53 0.56 9.65
N ARG A 353 -24.75 0.49 8.33
CA ARG A 353 -25.89 1.08 7.65
C ARG A 353 -26.83 0.00 7.13
N LEU A 354 -28.11 0.19 7.41
CA LEU A 354 -29.22 -0.65 6.98
C LEU A 354 -30.21 0.21 6.19
N MET A 355 -30.67 -0.30 5.05
CA MET A 355 -31.87 0.26 4.41
C MET A 355 -33.06 -0.57 4.86
N VAL A 356 -33.97 0.03 5.61
CA VAL A 356 -35.12 -0.68 6.19
C VAL A 356 -36.44 -0.05 5.81
N VAL A 357 -37.51 -0.84 5.82
CA VAL A 357 -38.87 -0.33 5.73
C VAL A 357 -39.22 0.40 7.04
N ASP A 358 -39.71 1.64 6.96
CA ASP A 358 -40.17 2.41 8.12
C ASP A 358 -41.48 1.81 8.71
N ARG A 359 -41.32 0.76 9.53
CA ARG A 359 -42.40 0.11 10.29
C ARG A 359 -42.02 -0.14 11.76
N PRO A 360 -42.98 -0.10 12.70
CA PRO A 360 -42.71 -0.47 14.08
C PRO A 360 -42.13 -1.89 14.20
N GLY A 361 -41.19 -2.08 15.13
CA GLY A 361 -40.59 -3.40 15.42
C GLY A 361 -39.21 -3.63 14.79
N VAL A 362 -38.91 -3.02 13.63
CA VAL A 362 -37.63 -3.27 12.92
C VAL A 362 -36.41 -3.04 13.82
N ILE A 363 -36.39 -1.93 14.57
CA ILE A 363 -35.25 -1.59 15.43
C ILE A 363 -35.14 -2.57 16.61
N ALA A 364 -36.27 -3.08 17.11
CA ALA A 364 -36.26 -4.07 18.18
C ALA A 364 -35.71 -5.41 17.68
N ASP A 365 -36.05 -5.81 16.46
CA ASP A 365 -35.52 -7.03 15.84
C ASP A 365 -34.00 -6.92 15.61
N VAL A 366 -33.53 -5.79 15.08
CA VAL A 366 -32.10 -5.51 14.89
C VAL A 366 -31.36 -5.53 16.24
N ALA A 367 -31.89 -4.85 17.26
CA ALA A 367 -31.29 -4.82 18.59
C ALA A 367 -31.26 -6.20 19.25
N ALA A 368 -32.30 -7.02 19.05
CA ALA A 368 -32.35 -8.39 19.55
C ALA A 368 -31.27 -9.26 18.92
N LEU A 369 -31.09 -9.18 17.59
CA LEU A 369 -30.04 -9.92 16.88
C LEU A 369 -28.64 -9.49 17.32
N LEU A 370 -28.38 -8.19 17.50
CA LEU A 370 -27.10 -7.72 18.03
C LEU A 370 -26.84 -8.27 19.44
N ARG A 371 -27.85 -8.21 20.33
CA ARG A 371 -27.77 -8.78 21.68
C ARG A 371 -27.46 -10.27 21.66
N ASP A 372 -28.11 -11.04 20.79
CA ASP A 372 -27.95 -12.51 20.73
C ASP A 372 -26.54 -12.93 20.30
N HIS A 373 -25.79 -12.03 19.65
CA HIS A 373 -24.36 -12.20 19.34
C HIS A 373 -23.42 -11.42 20.26
N ASN A 374 -23.90 -10.87 21.38
CA ASN A 374 -23.15 -10.05 22.33
C ASN A 374 -22.53 -8.78 21.72
N VAL A 375 -23.18 -8.18 20.73
CA VAL A 375 -22.78 -6.91 20.12
C VAL A 375 -23.54 -5.76 20.79
N SER A 376 -22.82 -4.85 21.42
CA SER A 376 -23.42 -3.65 22.02
C SER A 376 -23.41 -2.48 21.05
N MET A 377 -24.54 -1.77 20.97
CA MET A 377 -24.64 -0.50 20.24
C MET A 377 -24.08 0.64 21.07
N GLU A 378 -23.38 1.58 20.42
CA GLU A 378 -22.88 2.82 21.00
C GLU A 378 -23.78 3.99 20.62
N ALA A 379 -24.08 4.14 19.33
CA ALA A 379 -24.97 5.18 18.82
C ALA A 379 -25.93 4.62 17.78
N PHE A 380 -27.08 5.28 17.63
CA PHE A 380 -28.12 4.95 16.68
C PHE A 380 -28.70 6.23 16.08
N LEU A 381 -28.72 6.33 14.75
CA LEU A 381 -29.28 7.43 13.99
C LEU A 381 -30.27 6.92 12.94
N GLN A 382 -31.45 7.51 12.91
CA GLN A 382 -32.40 7.36 11.81
C GLN A 382 -32.80 8.77 11.35
N ARG A 383 -32.53 9.09 10.09
CA ARG A 383 -32.96 10.36 9.49
C ARG A 383 -34.19 10.16 8.62
N GLY A 384 -35.19 11.01 8.85
CA GLY A 384 -36.44 11.01 8.11
C GLY A 384 -37.48 10.05 8.68
N ARG A 385 -38.74 10.37 8.37
CA ARG A 385 -39.90 9.51 8.60
C ARG A 385 -40.65 9.46 7.28
N ALA A 386 -40.68 8.30 6.67
CA ALA A 386 -41.35 8.07 5.40
C ALA A 386 -42.10 6.73 5.55
N PRO A 387 -43.28 6.75 6.20
CA PRO A 387 -43.99 5.53 6.57
C PRO A 387 -44.18 4.61 5.36
N GLY A 388 -43.67 3.38 5.44
CA GLY A 388 -43.74 2.40 4.35
C GLY A 388 -42.70 2.53 3.25
N GLU A 389 -41.81 3.53 3.30
CA GLU A 389 -40.69 3.69 2.38
C GLU A 389 -39.36 3.21 2.99
N ALA A 390 -38.32 3.12 2.15
CA ALA A 390 -36.98 2.76 2.56
C ALA A 390 -36.32 3.94 3.30
N VAL A 391 -35.93 3.74 4.56
CA VAL A 391 -35.20 4.72 5.36
C VAL A 391 -33.82 4.18 5.75
N PRO A 392 -32.77 5.00 5.67
CA PRO A 392 -31.45 4.60 6.15
C PRO A 392 -31.43 4.66 7.68
N VAL A 393 -31.01 3.55 8.27
CA VAL A 393 -30.71 3.41 9.69
C VAL A 393 -29.23 3.17 9.85
N VAL A 394 -28.61 3.98 10.70
CA VAL A 394 -27.17 3.91 11.00
C VAL A 394 -26.98 3.60 12.46
N LEU A 395 -26.03 2.73 12.76
CA LEU A 395 -25.58 2.47 14.13
C LEU A 395 -24.07 2.31 14.19
N THR A 396 -23.50 2.67 15.34
CA THR A 396 -22.14 2.32 15.71
C THR A 396 -22.16 1.35 16.87
N THR A 397 -21.11 0.55 17.00
CA THR A 397 -20.97 -0.48 18.04
C THR A 397 -19.82 -0.14 18.99
N HIS A 398 -19.92 -0.60 20.24
CA HIS A 398 -18.74 -0.75 21.10
C HIS A 398 -17.82 -1.84 20.54
N GLU A 399 -16.64 -2.01 21.14
CA GLU A 399 -15.70 -3.04 20.70
C GLU A 399 -16.32 -4.44 20.77
N THR A 400 -16.28 -5.16 19.65
CA THR A 400 -16.73 -6.54 19.53
C THR A 400 -15.82 -7.33 18.58
N ASP A 401 -15.89 -8.66 18.69
CA ASP A 401 -15.19 -9.57 17.78
C ASP A 401 -15.84 -9.51 16.38
N GLU A 402 -15.01 -9.50 15.34
CA GLU A 402 -15.44 -9.52 13.93
C GLU A 402 -16.36 -10.71 13.65
N ALA A 403 -16.03 -11.90 14.15
CA ALA A 403 -16.88 -13.08 13.98
C ALA A 403 -18.30 -12.89 14.53
N ALA A 404 -18.45 -12.21 15.67
CA ALA A 404 -19.75 -11.92 16.26
C ALA A 404 -20.53 -10.91 15.42
N MET A 405 -19.85 -9.85 14.97
CA MET A 405 -20.44 -8.83 14.11
C MET A 405 -20.91 -9.44 12.78
N GLN A 406 -20.10 -10.28 12.13
CA GLN A 406 -20.46 -10.92 10.86
C GLN A 406 -21.67 -11.86 10.99
N ARG A 407 -21.76 -12.63 12.09
CA ARG A 407 -22.96 -13.47 12.37
C ARG A 407 -24.22 -12.63 12.57
N ALA A 408 -24.11 -11.54 13.34
CA ALA A 408 -25.22 -10.62 13.52
C ALA A 408 -25.63 -9.96 12.19
N LEU A 409 -24.66 -9.52 11.39
CA LEU A 409 -24.88 -8.91 10.08
C LEU A 409 -25.64 -9.84 9.12
N ALA A 410 -25.25 -11.12 9.09
CA ALA A 410 -25.89 -12.13 8.26
C ALA A 410 -27.36 -12.37 8.66
N GLN A 411 -27.66 -12.41 9.96
CA GLN A 411 -29.04 -12.57 10.43
C GLN A 411 -29.89 -11.31 10.23
N ILE A 412 -29.30 -10.13 10.44
CA ILE A 412 -29.97 -8.84 10.17
C ILE A 412 -30.31 -8.74 8.68
N GLY A 413 -29.37 -9.06 7.79
CA GLY A 413 -29.59 -9.04 6.35
C GLY A 413 -30.64 -10.04 5.83
N ALA A 414 -31.03 -11.03 6.64
CA ALA A 414 -32.07 -12.00 6.32
C ALA A 414 -33.48 -11.57 6.77
N LEU A 415 -33.62 -10.42 7.45
CA LEU A 415 -34.92 -9.90 7.82
C LEU A 415 -35.65 -9.33 6.60
N ASP A 416 -36.95 -9.65 6.45
CA ASP A 416 -37.81 -9.08 5.39
C ASP A 416 -37.95 -7.55 5.47
N THR A 417 -37.54 -6.95 6.59
CA THR A 417 -37.52 -5.50 6.81
C THR A 417 -36.31 -4.81 6.18
N VAL A 418 -35.25 -5.56 5.86
CA VAL A 418 -33.97 -5.07 5.34
C VAL A 418 -33.97 -5.21 3.82
N LEU A 419 -33.87 -4.08 3.13
CA LEU A 419 -34.15 -3.97 1.69
C LEU A 419 -32.90 -4.17 0.81
N GLU A 420 -31.71 -4.04 1.40
CA GLU A 420 -30.44 -4.25 0.70
C GLU A 420 -29.41 -4.90 1.65
N PRO A 421 -28.34 -5.53 1.11
CA PRO A 421 -27.26 -6.07 1.93
C PRO A 421 -26.71 -5.02 2.91
N PRO A 422 -26.70 -5.31 4.22
CA PRO A 422 -26.15 -4.41 5.23
C PRO A 422 -24.74 -3.93 4.90
N ARG A 423 -24.46 -2.64 5.15
CA ARG A 423 -23.13 -2.05 4.92
C ARG A 423 -22.39 -1.92 6.24
N LEU A 424 -21.27 -2.63 6.34
CA LEU A 424 -20.39 -2.60 7.50
C LEU A 424 -19.11 -1.86 7.15
N ILE A 425 -18.71 -0.87 7.94
CA ILE A 425 -17.40 -0.21 7.83
C ILE A 425 -16.74 -0.28 9.20
N ARG A 426 -15.49 -0.77 9.24
CA ARG A 426 -14.72 -0.87 10.48
C ARG A 426 -14.30 0.52 10.95
N ILE A 427 -14.32 0.77 12.26
CA ILE A 427 -13.84 2.02 12.87
C ILE A 427 -12.48 1.75 13.52
N GLU A 428 -11.50 2.63 13.29
CA GLU A 428 -10.17 2.57 13.90
C GLU A 428 -9.84 3.92 14.58
N ASP A 429 -9.39 3.86 15.84
CA ASP A 429 -9.24 5.00 16.74
C ASP A 429 -7.79 5.51 16.88
N PHE A 430 -7.03 5.45 15.79
CA PHE A 430 -5.60 5.80 15.76
C PHE A 430 -5.26 7.15 16.36
#